data_AF-A0A7S2GPM2-F1
#
_entry.id   AF-A0A7S2GPM2-F1
#
_cell.length_a   1.000
_cell.length_b   1.000
_cell.length_c   1.000
_cell.angle_alpha   90.00
_cell.angle_beta   90.00
_cell.angle_gamma   90.00
#
_symmetry.space_group_name_H-M   'P 1'
#
loop_
_entity.id
_entity.type
_entity.pdbx_description
1 polymer ?
#
loop_
_entity_poly.entity_id
_entity_poly.type
_entity_poly.pdbx_seq_one_letter_code
_entity_poly.pdbx_strand_id
1 'polypeptide(L)'
;QVQANTDASFCFLEGFCKDERVTNATTLEEAERLCDERYGNDEWTHVLSLGRLMGSRRERKEPPSDGRGLQSRAESRPLAMQACAMGHYHCSAIYCKETYCKDERYVGKFGHLAPR
;
A
#
# COMPACT_ATOMS: atom_id res chain seq x y z
N GLN A 1 -4.12 -5.38 17.30
CA GLN A 1 -3.48 -6.41 16.44
C GLN A 1 -3.99 -6.37 14.99
N VAL A 2 -5.30 -6.15 14.76
CA VAL A 2 -5.90 -6.13 13.40
C VAL A 2 -5.25 -5.09 12.48
N GLN A 3 -5.13 -3.83 12.94
CA GLN A 3 -4.51 -2.75 12.15
C GLN A 3 -3.08 -3.08 11.73
N ALA A 4 -2.24 -3.53 12.67
CA ALA A 4 -0.85 -3.85 12.38
C ALA A 4 -0.67 -4.99 11.36
N ASN A 5 -1.58 -5.98 11.33
CA ASN A 5 -1.54 -7.02 10.31
C ASN A 5 -1.96 -6.49 8.94
N THR A 6 -2.94 -5.59 8.87
CA THR A 6 -3.34 -4.91 7.64
C THR A 6 -2.20 -4.06 7.09
N ASP A 7 -1.56 -3.24 7.94
CA ASP A 7 -0.44 -2.39 7.53
C ASP A 7 0.77 -3.23 7.08
N ALA A 8 1.13 -4.26 7.84
CA ALA A 8 2.24 -5.14 7.49
C ALA A 8 2.00 -5.86 6.16
N SER A 9 0.85 -6.52 6.00
CA SER A 9 0.51 -7.19 4.74
C SER A 9 0.47 -6.23 3.55
N PHE A 10 -0.05 -5.00 3.74
CA PHE A 10 0.02 -3.92 2.75
C PHE A 10 1.48 -3.61 2.35
N CYS A 11 2.39 -3.48 3.32
CA CYS A 11 3.81 -3.23 3.05
C CYS A 11 4.47 -4.29 2.17
N PHE A 12 4.19 -5.58 2.45
CA PHE A 12 4.76 -6.67 1.65
C PHE A 12 4.08 -6.79 0.28
N LEU A 13 2.75 -6.76 0.21
CA LEU A 13 1.99 -6.86 -1.05
C LEU A 13 2.34 -5.74 -2.04
N GLU A 14 2.55 -4.54 -1.52
CA GLU A 14 2.99 -3.39 -2.32
C GLU A 14 4.53 -3.33 -2.47
N GLY A 15 5.27 -4.35 -2.06
CA GLY A 15 6.71 -4.46 -2.36
C GLY A 15 7.58 -3.36 -1.74
N PHE A 16 7.07 -2.60 -0.78
CA PHE A 16 7.82 -1.48 -0.19
C PHE A 16 9.09 -1.93 0.55
N CYS A 17 9.13 -3.18 1.01
CA CYS A 17 10.31 -3.73 1.66
C CYS A 17 11.53 -3.90 0.76
N LYS A 18 11.33 -3.99 -0.56
CA LYS A 18 12.41 -4.14 -1.55
C LYS A 18 12.51 -2.93 -2.52
N ASP A 19 11.64 -1.95 -2.37
CA ASP A 19 11.62 -0.77 -3.23
C ASP A 19 12.78 0.15 -2.88
N GLU A 20 13.87 0.14 -3.64
CA GLU A 20 15.01 1.04 -3.42
C GLU A 20 14.81 2.45 -4.00
N ARG A 21 13.72 2.67 -4.74
CA ARG A 21 13.46 3.93 -5.46
C ARG A 21 12.93 5.02 -4.54
N VAL A 22 12.16 4.65 -3.52
CA VAL A 22 11.71 5.57 -2.47
C VAL A 22 12.76 5.64 -1.37
N THR A 23 13.36 6.80 -1.16
CA THR A 23 14.32 7.08 -0.09
C THR A 23 13.84 8.24 0.78
N ASN A 24 14.48 8.50 1.91
CA ASN A 24 14.16 9.68 2.74
C ASN A 24 14.37 11.02 2.01
N ALA A 25 15.14 11.04 0.91
CA ALA A 25 15.37 12.21 0.09
C ALA A 25 14.36 12.35 -1.06
N THR A 26 13.51 11.34 -1.31
CA THR A 26 12.56 11.34 -2.42
C THR A 26 11.58 12.51 -2.26
N THR A 27 11.53 13.39 -3.25
CA THR A 27 10.64 14.56 -3.23
C THR A 27 9.19 14.17 -3.53
N LEU A 28 8.27 15.12 -3.37
CA LEU A 28 6.87 14.92 -3.73
C LEU A 28 6.73 14.59 -5.22
N GLU A 29 7.38 15.36 -6.09
CA GLU A 29 7.32 15.19 -7.55
C GLU A 29 7.93 13.84 -7.98
N GLU A 30 8.99 13.40 -7.30
CA GLU A 30 9.56 12.09 -7.53
C GLU A 30 8.59 10.98 -7.10
N ALA A 31 7.95 11.12 -5.94
CA ALA A 31 6.95 10.15 -5.47
C ALA A 31 5.72 10.08 -6.39
N GLU A 32 5.25 11.20 -6.94
CA GLU A 32 4.18 11.23 -7.94
C GLU A 32 4.60 10.51 -9.22
N ARG A 33 5.82 10.73 -9.70
CA ARG A 33 6.35 9.98 -10.86
C ARG A 33 6.43 8.46 -10.58
N LEU A 34 6.78 8.07 -9.35
CA LEU A 34 6.74 6.65 -8.95
C LEU A 34 5.31 6.11 -8.98
N CYS A 35 4.32 6.90 -8.56
CA CYS A 35 2.90 6.54 -8.67
C CYS A 35 2.45 6.39 -10.12
N ASP A 36 2.86 7.30 -11.01
CA ASP A 36 2.57 7.26 -12.44
C ASP A 36 3.11 5.99 -13.09
N GLU A 37 4.38 5.68 -12.85
CA GLU A 37 5.01 4.49 -13.42
C GLU A 37 4.38 3.19 -12.91
N ARG A 38 3.96 3.18 -11.63
CA ARG A 38 3.49 1.98 -10.97
C ARG A 38 2.01 1.68 -11.25
N TYR A 39 1.20 2.72 -11.38
CA TYR A 39 -0.26 2.59 -11.44
C TYR A 39 -0.89 3.21 -12.68
N GLY A 40 -0.15 4.01 -13.45
CA GLY A 40 -0.71 4.85 -14.51
C GLY A 40 -1.36 6.11 -13.93
N ASN A 41 -1.01 7.26 -14.51
CA ASN A 41 -1.46 8.57 -14.03
C ASN A 41 -2.99 8.66 -13.89
N ASP A 42 -3.72 8.22 -14.93
CA ASP A 42 -5.18 8.27 -14.95
C ASP A 42 -5.84 7.42 -13.83
N GLU A 43 -5.22 6.31 -13.41
CA GLU A 43 -5.87 5.44 -12.42
C GLU A 43 -5.80 6.01 -11.01
N TRP A 44 -4.62 6.48 -10.58
CA TRP A 44 -4.44 6.95 -9.20
C TRP A 44 -4.92 8.38 -9.01
N THR A 45 -4.79 9.27 -10.00
CA THR A 45 -5.23 10.68 -9.87
C THR A 45 -6.76 10.81 -9.80
N HIS A 46 -7.48 9.87 -10.41
CA HIS A 46 -8.95 9.87 -10.40
C HIS A 46 -9.58 8.96 -9.33
N VAL A 47 -8.78 8.26 -8.52
CA VAL A 47 -9.29 7.32 -7.49
C VAL A 47 -10.22 7.98 -6.47
N LEU A 48 -10.02 9.27 -6.20
CA LEU A 48 -10.84 10.05 -5.27
C LEU A 48 -12.08 10.65 -5.93
N SER A 49 -12.00 11.01 -7.22
CA SER A 49 -13.12 11.55 -8.01
C SER A 49 -14.09 10.46 -8.44
N LEU A 50 -13.57 9.27 -8.70
CA LEU A 50 -14.35 8.07 -8.89
C LEU A 50 -14.80 7.59 -7.50
N GLY A 51 -16.04 7.94 -7.15
CA GLY A 51 -16.90 7.08 -6.34
C GLY A 51 -17.07 5.66 -6.92
N ARG A 52 -16.19 5.18 -7.81
CA ARG A 52 -16.11 3.86 -8.41
C ARG A 52 -15.15 2.94 -7.66
N LEU A 53 -14.17 3.50 -6.93
CA LEU A 53 -13.42 2.80 -5.88
C LEU A 53 -13.99 3.08 -4.47
N MET A 54 -14.66 4.22 -4.29
CA MET A 54 -15.34 4.60 -3.03
C MET A 54 -16.87 4.42 -3.00
N GLY A 55 -17.48 3.90 -4.06
CA GLY A 55 -18.94 3.81 -4.18
C GLY A 55 -19.41 2.59 -4.95
N SER A 56 -19.23 1.44 -4.34
CA SER A 56 -20.38 0.60 -4.06
C SER A 56 -20.54 0.55 -2.54
N ARG A 57 -21.52 1.29 -2.01
CA ARG A 57 -22.04 1.06 -0.64
C ARG A 57 -22.61 -0.36 -0.48
N ARG A 58 -22.79 -1.11 -1.57
CA ARG A 58 -22.99 -2.56 -1.55
C ARG A 58 -21.62 -3.21 -1.40
N GLU A 59 -21.35 -3.75 -0.21
CA GLU A 59 -20.24 -4.65 0.11
C GLU A 59 -18.85 -4.01 0.28
N ARG A 60 -18.72 -3.04 1.21
CA ARG A 60 -17.50 -3.08 2.03
C ARG A 60 -17.58 -4.35 2.87
N LYS A 61 -16.92 -5.42 2.43
CA LYS A 61 -16.31 -6.30 3.44
C LYS A 61 -15.28 -5.40 4.10
N GLU A 62 -15.50 -5.08 5.37
CA GLU A 62 -14.44 -4.50 6.19
C GLU A 62 -13.15 -5.30 5.93
N PRO A 63 -11.96 -4.65 5.98
CA PRO A 63 -10.71 -5.41 5.96
C PRO A 63 -10.86 -6.57 6.96
N PRO A 64 -10.47 -7.80 6.60
CA PRO A 64 -10.82 -8.99 7.35
C PRO A 64 -10.68 -8.75 8.86
N SER A 65 -11.82 -8.61 9.54
CA SER A 65 -11.87 -8.30 10.98
C SER A 65 -11.40 -9.49 11.82
N ASP A 66 -11.16 -10.62 11.15
CA ASP A 66 -10.45 -11.79 11.65
C ASP A 66 -8.95 -11.54 11.94
N GLY A 67 -8.42 -10.36 11.58
CA GLY A 67 -7.04 -9.98 11.88
C GLY A 67 -6.01 -10.71 11.05
N ARG A 68 -6.37 -11.35 9.94
CA ARG A 68 -5.41 -12.02 9.04
C ARG A 68 -4.55 -11.02 8.25
N GLY A 69 -5.00 -9.76 8.12
CA GLY A 69 -4.40 -8.77 7.22
C GLY A 69 -4.92 -8.92 5.79
N LEU A 70 -4.40 -8.13 4.86
CA LEU A 70 -4.67 -8.24 3.43
C LEU A 70 -4.02 -9.50 2.86
N GLN A 71 -4.70 -10.15 1.91
CA GLN A 71 -4.26 -11.45 1.38
C GLN A 71 -3.76 -11.39 -0.07
N SER A 72 -4.02 -10.30 -0.78
CA SER A 72 -3.68 -10.21 -2.19
C SER A 72 -3.44 -8.78 -2.66
N ARG A 73 -2.71 -8.64 -3.78
CA ARG A 73 -2.46 -7.33 -4.39
C ARG A 73 -3.76 -6.65 -4.83
N ALA A 74 -4.81 -7.42 -5.13
CA ALA A 74 -6.12 -6.86 -5.46
C ALA A 74 -6.75 -6.10 -4.28
N GLU A 75 -6.45 -6.50 -3.03
CA GLU A 75 -6.92 -5.82 -1.82
C GLU A 75 -6.06 -4.60 -1.47
N SER A 76 -4.74 -4.69 -1.64
CA SER A 76 -3.81 -3.61 -1.28
C SER A 76 -3.71 -2.50 -2.33
N ARG A 77 -3.88 -2.82 -3.62
CA ARG A 77 -3.70 -1.89 -4.73
C ARG A 77 -4.59 -0.65 -4.63
N PRO A 78 -5.90 -0.74 -4.28
CA PRO A 78 -6.74 0.42 -4.02
C PRO A 78 -6.18 1.36 -2.95
N LEU A 79 -5.68 0.80 -1.84
CA LEU A 79 -5.12 1.58 -0.73
C LEU A 79 -3.84 2.30 -1.17
N ALA A 80 -3.02 1.64 -1.99
CA ALA A 80 -1.79 2.22 -2.50
C ALA A 80 -2.03 3.35 -3.51
N MET A 81 -3.04 3.20 -4.38
CA MET A 81 -3.49 4.29 -5.27
C MET A 81 -4.06 5.46 -4.47
N GLN A 82 -4.83 5.18 -3.41
CA GLN A 82 -5.32 6.23 -2.53
C GLN A 82 -4.17 6.95 -1.83
N ALA A 83 -3.13 6.21 -1.40
CA ALA A 83 -1.93 6.81 -0.84
C ALA A 83 -1.22 7.71 -1.86
N CYS A 84 -1.16 7.35 -3.13
CA CYS A 84 -0.68 8.24 -4.19
C CYS A 84 -1.52 9.52 -4.28
N ALA A 85 -2.85 9.37 -4.40
CA ALA A 85 -3.77 10.50 -4.56
C ALA A 85 -3.78 11.48 -3.38
N MET A 86 -3.47 11.00 -2.18
CA MET A 86 -3.38 11.80 -0.96
C MET A 86 -1.96 12.31 -0.67
N GLY A 87 -0.97 12.01 -1.52
CA GLY A 87 0.43 12.40 -1.29
C GLY A 87 1.14 11.61 -0.17
N HIS A 88 0.61 10.45 0.20
CA HIS A 88 1.14 9.60 1.28
C HIS A 88 2.04 8.45 0.78
N TYR A 89 2.27 8.30 -0.52
CA TYR A 89 3.03 7.16 -1.06
C TYR A 89 4.45 7.07 -0.49
N HIS A 90 5.18 8.20 -0.45
CA HIS A 90 6.50 8.29 0.17
C HIS A 90 6.46 7.82 1.64
N CYS A 91 5.58 8.44 2.44
CA CYS A 91 5.47 8.13 3.86
C CYS A 91 5.10 6.66 4.10
N SER A 92 4.23 6.08 3.26
CA SER A 92 3.84 4.68 3.34
C SER A 92 5.03 3.76 3.12
N ALA A 93 5.82 4.01 2.07
CA ALA A 93 7.00 3.20 1.76
C ALA A 93 8.07 3.31 2.86
N ILE A 94 8.37 4.52 3.34
CA ILE A 94 9.35 4.72 4.42
C ILE A 94 8.87 4.09 5.74
N TYR A 95 7.61 4.30 6.10
CA TYR A 95 7.04 3.69 7.31
C TYR A 95 7.10 2.17 7.28
N CYS A 96 6.79 1.57 6.13
CA CYS A 96 6.93 0.14 5.91
C CYS A 96 8.36 -0.35 6.14
N LYS A 97 9.34 0.33 5.53
CA LYS A 97 10.76 -0.01 5.66
C LYS A 97 11.26 0.11 7.09
N GLU A 98 10.86 1.16 7.79
CA GLU A 98 11.33 1.44 9.15
C GLU A 98 10.63 0.61 10.21
N THR A 99 9.44 0.07 9.92
CA THR A 99 8.62 -0.67 10.89
C THR A 99 8.51 -2.15 10.56
N TYR A 100 7.78 -2.50 9.50
CA TYR A 100 7.34 -3.88 9.26
C TYR A 100 8.37 -4.73 8.51
N CYS A 101 9.17 -4.11 7.64
CA CYS A 101 10.14 -4.82 6.82
C CYS A 101 11.36 -5.32 7.61
N LYS A 102 11.60 -4.75 8.81
CA LYS A 102 12.70 -5.11 9.71
C LYS A 102 12.24 -5.97 10.90
N ASP A 103 10.93 -6.06 11.15
CA ASP A 103 10.37 -6.86 12.24
C ASP A 103 10.19 -8.32 11.79
N GLU A 104 11.03 -9.21 12.32
CA GLU A 104 11.04 -10.64 12.00
C GLU A 104 9.67 -11.32 12.17
N ARG A 105 8.83 -10.83 13.08
CA ARG A 105 7.46 -11.33 13.26
C ARG A 105 6.63 -11.14 12.00
N TYR A 106 6.71 -9.97 11.38
CA TYR A 106 5.94 -9.63 10.19
C TYR A 106 6.62 -10.13 8.91
N VAL A 107 7.95 -10.15 8.87
CA VAL A 107 8.70 -10.79 7.78
C VAL A 107 8.35 -12.27 7.70
N GLY A 108 8.39 -13.01 8.81
CA GLY A 108 8.02 -14.43 8.84
C GLY A 108 6.54 -14.65 8.48
N LYS A 109 5.65 -13.74 8.88
CA LYS A 109 4.21 -13.87 8.62
C LYS A 109 3.79 -13.48 7.22
N PHE A 110 4.34 -12.41 6.64
CA PHE A 110 3.84 -11.78 5.40
C PHE A 110 4.90 -11.66 4.31
N GLY A 111 6.17 -11.98 4.56
CA GLY A 111 7.24 -11.88 3.56
C GLY A 111 6.97 -12.67 2.28
N HIS A 112 6.21 -13.75 2.36
CA HIS A 112 5.79 -14.56 1.21
C HIS A 112 4.78 -13.86 0.28
N LEU A 113 4.13 -12.79 0.75
CA LEU A 113 3.22 -11.95 -0.05
C LEU A 113 3.96 -10.94 -0.92
N ALA A 114 5.27 -10.74 -0.69
CA ALA A 114 6.05 -9.79 -1.46
C ALA A 114 6.11 -10.18 -2.95
N PRO A 115 5.99 -9.22 -3.88
CA PRO A 115 6.19 -9.48 -5.29
C PRO A 115 7.58 -10.09 -5.53
N ARG A 116 7.63 -11.04 -6.48
CA ARG A 116 8.86 -11.73 -6.88
C ARG A 116 9.79 -10.78 -7.61
#